data_AF-M6ATJ6-F1
#
_entry.id   AF-M6ATJ6-F1
#
_cell.length_a   1.000
_cell.length_b   1.000
_cell.length_c   1.000
_cell.angle_alpha   90.00
_cell.angle_beta   90.00
_cell.angle_gamma   90.00
#
_symmetry.space_group_name_H-M   'P 1'
#
loop_
_entity.id
_entity.type
_entity.pdbx_description
1 polymer ?
#
loop_
_entity_poly.entity_id
_entity_poly.type
_entity_poly.pdbx_seq_one_letter_code
_entity_poly.pdbx_strand_id
1 'polypeptide(L)'
;MPQFSLILPTYNEKENLILLLPKLIALFKSKKIDYEIIIVDDDSPDLTWKWFQNKEKEFPSVRLIRRIHEKGLSSAVLTGMASSQGEYLCVMDADLQHDENILPEMIIKLSFSDIVIGSRRVENGNYGEMSPVRRLISYSATLLARIFLPLPTTDPMSGFFAMRREVFETTKSKINPRGFKILLEFLGRTKDLKISEVGYSFRKRNHGETKLSSSVIQQYLIALFELRFGSFVSIEFVKYGITGFSGVFVNLGGQFLYNNVLAINVAEQIQSAISLPSGAIVFGFELSVLTNYLLNNVWTFSDRKNVGFLDNTIGFLKFNVISLLGFLIQFSTWFFLVRYFQIYYPDFLPYWLTYVGNIVGILLATATNYFLNRNFTWKKP
;
A
#
# COMPACT_ATOMS: atom_id res chain seq x y z
N MET A 1 38.32 -2.86 1.94
CA MET A 1 36.88 -3.12 1.66
C MET A 1 36.32 -1.82 1.14
N PRO A 2 35.49 -1.83 0.08
CA PRO A 2 34.99 -0.61 -0.53
C PRO A 2 34.23 0.22 0.50
N GLN A 3 34.27 1.56 0.40
CA GLN A 3 33.50 2.43 1.29
C GLN A 3 32.04 2.51 0.84
N PHE A 4 31.78 2.49 -0.47
CA PHE A 4 30.48 2.74 -1.06
C PHE A 4 30.04 1.59 -1.99
N SER A 5 28.85 1.05 -1.76
CA SER A 5 28.22 0.04 -2.62
C SER A 5 27.03 0.65 -3.36
N LEU A 6 27.09 0.65 -4.70
CA LEU A 6 25.98 1.06 -5.56
C LEU A 6 25.25 -0.17 -6.09
N ILE A 7 23.98 -0.31 -5.73
CA ILE A 7 23.08 -1.38 -6.15
C ILE A 7 22.24 -0.89 -7.34
N LEU A 8 22.35 -1.59 -8.46
CA LEU A 8 21.60 -1.37 -9.70
C LEU A 8 20.68 -2.56 -9.96
N PRO A 9 19.40 -2.52 -9.57
CA PRO A 9 18.43 -3.55 -9.94
C PRO A 9 18.09 -3.44 -11.44
N THR A 10 18.10 -4.56 -12.16
CA THR A 10 17.89 -4.58 -13.61
C THR A 10 16.86 -5.61 -14.07
N TYR A 11 16.05 -5.22 -15.06
CA TYR A 11 15.19 -6.11 -15.82
C TYR A 11 14.98 -5.54 -17.22
N ASN A 12 15.58 -6.14 -18.24
CA ASN A 12 15.65 -5.62 -19.61
C ASN A 12 16.36 -4.26 -19.73
N GLU A 13 17.56 -4.15 -19.14
CA GLU A 13 18.30 -2.88 -19.01
C GLU A 13 19.64 -2.88 -19.76
N LYS A 14 19.86 -3.85 -20.66
CA LYS A 14 21.15 -4.03 -21.37
C LYS A 14 21.65 -2.74 -22.01
N GLU A 15 20.82 -2.08 -22.82
CA GLU A 15 21.21 -0.87 -23.55
C GLU A 15 21.50 0.30 -22.62
N ASN A 16 20.79 0.40 -21.49
CA ASN A 16 21.03 1.45 -20.52
C ASN A 16 22.34 1.20 -19.73
N LEU A 17 22.64 -0.06 -19.37
CA LEU A 17 23.88 -0.41 -18.69
C LEU A 17 25.14 -0.15 -19.52
N ILE A 18 25.09 -0.37 -20.84
CA ILE A 18 26.18 -0.03 -21.78
C ILE A 18 26.60 1.44 -21.62
N LEU A 19 25.63 2.33 -21.44
CA LEU A 19 25.85 3.77 -21.30
C LEU A 19 26.15 4.20 -19.87
N LEU A 20 25.51 3.55 -18.89
CA LEU A 20 25.56 3.96 -17.48
C LEU A 20 26.87 3.58 -16.79
N LEU A 21 27.37 2.34 -17.00
CA LEU A 21 28.54 1.85 -16.27
C LEU A 21 29.80 2.71 -16.53
N PRO A 22 30.14 3.09 -17.78
CA PRO A 22 31.32 3.94 -18.02
C PRO A 22 31.21 5.30 -17.33
N LYS A 23 30.01 5.90 -17.29
CA LYS A 23 29.76 7.20 -16.64
C LYS A 23 29.96 7.12 -15.13
N LEU A 24 29.39 6.10 -14.49
CA LEU A 24 29.56 5.86 -13.05
C LEU A 24 31.03 5.63 -12.67
N ILE A 25 31.73 4.80 -13.44
CA ILE A 25 33.14 4.50 -13.19
C ILE A 25 34.01 5.74 -13.36
N ALA A 26 33.78 6.53 -14.42
CA ALA A 26 34.50 7.77 -14.64
C ALA A 26 34.23 8.77 -13.50
N LEU A 27 32.98 8.91 -13.06
CA LEU A 27 32.58 9.76 -11.95
C LEU A 27 33.30 9.35 -10.66
N PHE A 28 33.21 8.08 -10.24
CA PHE A 28 33.82 7.62 -9.01
C PHE A 28 35.35 7.75 -9.02
N LYS A 29 36.01 7.41 -10.14
CA LYS A 29 37.45 7.61 -10.31
C LYS A 29 37.84 9.08 -10.21
N SER A 30 37.11 9.98 -10.88
CA SER A 30 37.39 11.42 -10.86
C SER A 30 37.27 12.03 -9.45
N LYS A 31 36.37 11.50 -8.63
CA LYS A 31 36.12 11.94 -7.26
C LYS A 31 36.90 11.14 -6.21
N LYS A 32 37.73 10.17 -6.62
CA LYS A 32 38.52 9.29 -5.75
C LYS A 32 37.66 8.58 -4.70
N ILE A 33 36.45 8.16 -5.08
CA ILE A 33 35.55 7.40 -4.21
C ILE A 33 35.99 5.93 -4.28
N ASP A 34 36.11 5.26 -3.14
CA ASP A 34 36.32 3.80 -3.10
C ASP A 34 34.98 3.09 -3.18
N TYR A 35 34.76 2.32 -4.25
CA TYR A 35 33.42 1.87 -4.62
C TYR A 35 33.37 0.45 -5.16
N GLU A 36 32.14 -0.04 -5.16
CA GLU A 36 31.70 -1.32 -5.64
C GLU A 36 30.34 -1.10 -6.31
N ILE A 37 30.13 -1.62 -7.52
CA ILE A 37 28.82 -1.61 -8.19
C ILE A 37 28.30 -3.05 -8.24
N ILE A 38 27.05 -3.25 -7.83
CA ILE A 38 26.36 -4.54 -7.87
C ILE A 38 25.17 -4.43 -8.81
N ILE A 39 25.24 -5.14 -9.93
CA ILE A 39 24.10 -5.33 -10.82
C ILE A 39 23.29 -6.52 -10.28
N VAL A 40 22.00 -6.33 -10.02
CA VAL A 40 21.10 -7.41 -9.59
C VAL A 40 20.05 -7.63 -10.67
N ASP A 41 20.19 -8.71 -11.45
CA ASP A 41 19.38 -8.98 -12.62
C ASP A 41 18.37 -10.12 -12.41
N ASP A 42 17.10 -9.86 -12.71
CA ASP A 42 15.97 -10.78 -12.50
C ASP A 42 15.75 -11.73 -13.69
N ASP A 43 16.85 -12.39 -14.11
CA ASP A 43 16.90 -13.28 -15.26
C ASP A 43 16.31 -12.63 -16.52
N SER A 44 16.85 -11.47 -16.89
CA SER A 44 16.33 -10.65 -17.97
C SER A 44 16.26 -11.42 -19.30
N PRO A 45 15.08 -11.44 -19.97
CA PRO A 45 14.93 -12.13 -21.26
C PRO A 45 15.73 -11.48 -22.39
N ASP A 46 16.07 -10.19 -22.29
CA ASP A 46 16.96 -9.50 -23.24
C ASP A 46 18.45 -9.88 -23.09
N LEU A 47 18.76 -10.80 -22.17
CA LEU A 47 20.10 -11.28 -21.87
C LEU A 47 21.03 -10.19 -21.30
N THR A 48 20.48 -9.22 -20.55
CA THR A 48 21.25 -8.21 -19.79
C THR A 48 22.38 -8.84 -18.98
N TRP A 49 22.07 -9.86 -18.17
CA TRP A 49 23.06 -10.59 -17.35
C TRP A 49 24.17 -11.23 -18.20
N LYS A 50 23.83 -11.79 -19.37
CA LYS A 50 24.80 -12.47 -20.25
C LYS A 50 25.72 -11.47 -20.93
N TRP A 51 25.19 -10.32 -21.32
CA TRP A 51 25.99 -9.22 -21.85
C TRP A 51 27.05 -8.79 -20.84
N PHE A 52 26.67 -8.55 -19.58
CA PHE A 52 27.62 -8.16 -18.54
C PHE A 52 28.63 -9.28 -18.26
N GLN A 53 28.19 -10.54 -18.16
CA GLN A 53 29.08 -11.69 -17.92
C GLN A 53 30.21 -11.78 -18.96
N ASN A 54 29.93 -11.52 -20.24
CA ASN A 54 30.94 -11.51 -21.29
C ASN A 54 31.94 -10.36 -21.18
N LYS A 55 31.60 -9.30 -20.44
CA LYS A 55 32.37 -8.06 -20.27
C LYS A 55 32.89 -7.85 -18.85
N GLU A 56 32.68 -8.80 -17.94
CA GLU A 56 33.03 -8.67 -16.52
C GLU A 56 34.49 -8.24 -16.31
N LYS A 57 35.41 -8.75 -17.13
CA LYS A 57 36.84 -8.38 -17.10
C LYS A 57 37.12 -6.91 -17.44
N GLU A 58 36.24 -6.24 -18.19
CA GLU A 58 36.34 -4.81 -18.50
C GLU A 58 35.92 -3.94 -17.29
N PHE A 59 35.21 -4.52 -16.31
CA PHE A 59 34.58 -3.81 -15.20
C PHE A 59 34.95 -4.41 -13.83
N PRO A 60 36.23 -4.35 -13.40
CA PRO A 60 36.70 -5.04 -12.19
C PRO A 60 36.05 -4.56 -10.87
N SER A 61 35.47 -3.35 -10.85
CA SER A 61 34.74 -2.81 -9.70
C SER A 61 33.24 -3.10 -9.74
N VAL A 62 32.77 -3.90 -10.70
CA VAL A 62 31.36 -4.21 -10.92
C VAL A 62 31.18 -5.73 -10.79
N ARG A 63 30.16 -6.14 -10.05
CA ARG A 63 29.77 -7.55 -9.90
C ARG A 63 28.32 -7.75 -10.34
N LEU A 64 28.01 -8.96 -10.79
CA LEU A 64 26.67 -9.36 -11.19
C LEU A 64 26.10 -10.41 -10.24
N ILE A 65 24.85 -10.20 -9.82
CA ILE A 65 24.01 -11.18 -9.16
C ILE A 65 22.83 -11.46 -10.08
N ARG A 66 22.79 -12.65 -10.67
CA ARG A 66 21.63 -13.12 -11.44
C ARG A 66 20.70 -13.91 -10.53
N ARG A 67 19.44 -13.49 -10.43
CA ARG A 67 18.42 -14.16 -9.61
C ARG A 67 17.52 -14.99 -10.52
N ILE A 68 17.43 -16.28 -10.25
CA ILE A 68 16.66 -17.24 -11.05
C ILE A 68 15.37 -17.56 -10.29
N HIS A 69 14.23 -17.56 -10.97
CA HIS A 69 12.89 -17.82 -10.41
C HIS A 69 12.36 -16.78 -9.39
N GLU A 70 13.14 -15.76 -9.07
CA GLU A 70 12.72 -14.62 -8.25
C GLU A 70 12.54 -13.37 -9.12
N LYS A 71 11.50 -12.59 -8.86
CA LYS A 71 11.27 -11.31 -9.52
C LYS A 71 10.77 -10.26 -8.53
N GLY A 72 11.24 -9.03 -8.70
CA GLY A 72 10.69 -7.88 -8.01
C GLY A 72 11.77 -6.89 -7.57
N LEU A 73 11.49 -5.61 -7.81
CA LEU A 73 12.42 -4.49 -7.58
C LEU A 73 12.93 -4.43 -6.14
N SER A 74 12.04 -4.41 -5.14
CA SER A 74 12.47 -4.29 -3.74
C SER A 74 13.25 -5.52 -3.28
N SER A 75 12.85 -6.72 -3.74
CA SER A 75 13.61 -7.94 -3.49
C SER A 75 15.01 -7.86 -4.09
N ALA A 76 15.16 -7.35 -5.33
CA ALA A 76 16.46 -7.21 -6.00
C ALA A 76 17.38 -6.27 -5.21
N VAL A 77 16.84 -5.15 -4.78
CA VAL A 77 17.55 -4.19 -3.92
C VAL A 77 18.02 -4.84 -2.63
N LEU A 78 17.16 -5.60 -1.94
CA LEU A 78 17.52 -6.30 -0.71
C LEU A 78 18.61 -7.35 -0.93
N THR A 79 18.54 -8.13 -2.02
CA THR A 79 19.60 -9.08 -2.40
C THR A 79 20.93 -8.36 -2.62
N GLY A 80 20.92 -7.24 -3.35
CA GLY A 80 22.11 -6.43 -3.60
C GLY A 80 22.70 -5.85 -2.33
N MET A 81 21.87 -5.25 -1.48
CA MET A 81 22.28 -4.70 -0.18
C MET A 81 22.88 -5.79 0.72
N ALA A 82 22.25 -6.96 0.80
CA ALA A 82 22.76 -8.08 1.61
C ALA A 82 24.10 -8.61 1.12
N SER A 83 24.35 -8.55 -0.19
CA SER A 83 25.58 -9.07 -0.82
C SER A 83 26.69 -8.03 -0.93
N SER A 84 26.42 -6.80 -0.51
CA SER A 84 27.34 -5.68 -0.60
C SER A 84 28.37 -5.64 0.53
N GLN A 85 29.52 -5.00 0.31
CA GLN A 85 30.57 -4.85 1.34
C GLN A 85 30.76 -3.41 1.83
N GLY A 86 30.19 -2.42 1.15
CA GLY A 86 30.33 -0.99 1.46
C GLY A 86 29.77 -0.57 2.81
N GLU A 87 30.38 0.40 3.47
CA GLU A 87 29.83 1.05 4.67
C GLU A 87 28.54 1.82 4.34
N TYR A 88 28.50 2.42 3.16
CA TYR A 88 27.34 3.12 2.62
C TYR A 88 26.71 2.34 1.47
N LEU A 89 25.39 2.19 1.52
CA LEU A 89 24.60 1.46 0.52
C LEU A 89 23.78 2.47 -0.28
N CYS A 90 23.91 2.46 -1.60
CA CYS A 90 23.13 3.32 -2.48
C CYS A 90 22.34 2.48 -3.49
N VAL A 91 21.10 2.87 -3.72
CA VAL A 91 20.21 2.28 -4.70
C VAL A 91 19.96 3.31 -5.79
N MET A 92 20.08 2.88 -7.04
CA MET A 92 19.78 3.72 -8.18
C MET A 92 19.23 2.86 -9.32
N ASP A 93 18.11 3.28 -9.94
CA ASP A 93 17.60 2.63 -11.15
C ASP A 93 18.63 2.71 -12.31
N ALA A 94 18.66 1.67 -13.15
CA ALA A 94 19.62 1.56 -14.25
C ALA A 94 19.16 2.26 -15.56
N ASP A 95 17.99 2.89 -15.58
CA ASP A 95 17.29 3.38 -16.78
C ASP A 95 17.70 4.80 -17.24
N LEU A 96 18.81 5.32 -16.70
CA LEU A 96 19.37 6.66 -16.95
C LEU A 96 18.47 7.84 -16.54
N GLN A 97 17.34 7.59 -15.86
CA GLN A 97 16.47 8.68 -15.36
C GLN A 97 17.07 9.40 -14.15
N HIS A 98 17.88 8.70 -13.36
CA HIS A 98 18.59 9.25 -12.21
C HIS A 98 19.86 9.99 -12.65
N ASP A 99 20.09 11.16 -12.06
CA ASP A 99 21.30 11.94 -12.30
C ASP A 99 22.44 11.41 -11.44
N GLU A 100 23.35 10.67 -12.05
CA GLU A 100 24.51 10.11 -11.37
C GLU A 100 25.42 11.18 -10.75
N ASN A 101 25.39 12.43 -11.25
CA ASN A 101 26.30 13.48 -10.81
C ASN A 101 26.02 13.95 -9.38
N ILE A 102 24.86 13.61 -8.79
CA ILE A 102 24.56 13.93 -7.40
C ILE A 102 25.13 12.92 -6.40
N LEU A 103 25.63 11.76 -6.86
CA LEU A 103 26.22 10.73 -5.99
C LEU A 103 27.32 11.25 -5.06
N PRO A 104 28.29 12.09 -5.50
CA PRO A 104 29.32 12.62 -4.61
C PRO A 104 28.75 13.49 -3.48
N GLU A 105 27.73 14.32 -3.77
CA GLU A 105 27.05 15.12 -2.74
C GLU A 105 26.29 14.23 -1.75
N MET A 106 25.61 13.20 -2.27
CA MET A 106 24.90 12.24 -1.42
C MET A 106 25.84 11.52 -0.45
N ILE A 107 27.02 11.09 -0.93
CA ILE A 107 28.05 10.45 -0.11
C ILE A 107 28.56 11.39 0.98
N ILE A 108 28.81 12.66 0.67
CA ILE A 108 29.24 13.65 1.67
C ILE A 108 28.18 13.79 2.77
N LYS A 109 26.90 13.92 2.39
CA LYS A 109 25.78 14.10 3.33
C LYS A 109 25.53 12.87 4.22
N LEU A 110 25.90 11.67 3.77
CA LEU A 110 25.81 10.45 4.59
C LEU A 110 26.70 10.53 5.85
N SER A 111 27.75 11.35 5.84
CA SER A 111 28.58 11.59 7.04
C SER A 111 27.77 12.17 8.22
N PHE A 112 26.64 12.82 7.94
CA PHE A 112 25.81 13.50 8.94
C PHE A 112 24.35 12.98 8.99
N SER A 113 23.99 12.08 8.08
CA SER A 113 22.63 11.55 7.92
C SER A 113 22.62 10.03 7.91
N ASP A 114 21.50 9.44 8.30
CA ASP A 114 21.28 8.00 8.24
C ASP A 114 20.86 7.57 6.83
N ILE A 115 20.05 8.42 6.19
CA ILE A 115 19.59 8.25 4.80
C ILE A 115 19.72 9.57 4.05
N VAL A 116 20.22 9.52 2.82
CA VAL A 116 20.22 10.63 1.88
C VAL A 116 19.40 10.28 0.65
N ILE A 117 18.42 11.11 0.32
CA ILE A 117 17.46 10.85 -0.76
C ILE A 117 17.77 11.77 -1.95
N GLY A 118 17.97 11.20 -3.13
CA GLY A 118 17.87 11.94 -4.38
C GLY A 118 16.42 12.34 -4.58
N SER A 119 16.12 13.63 -4.51
CA SER A 119 14.75 14.15 -4.43
C SER A 119 14.42 15.06 -5.62
N ARG A 120 13.22 14.89 -6.17
CA ARG A 120 12.71 15.70 -7.28
C ARG A 120 12.00 16.97 -6.81
N ARG A 121 11.96 17.20 -5.49
CA ARG A 121 11.05 18.15 -4.84
C ARG A 121 11.75 19.17 -3.93
N VAL A 122 13.07 19.12 -3.85
CA VAL A 122 13.91 20.09 -3.13
C VAL A 122 14.61 21.03 -4.12
N GLU A 123 15.39 21.97 -3.61
CA GLU A 123 16.20 22.87 -4.43
C GLU A 123 17.08 22.09 -5.42
N ASN A 124 17.14 22.55 -6.68
CA ASN A 124 17.75 21.85 -7.83
C ASN A 124 17.07 20.53 -8.24
N GLY A 125 16.00 20.13 -7.56
CA GLY A 125 15.17 18.99 -7.90
C GLY A 125 14.02 19.36 -8.85
N ASN A 126 13.81 18.57 -9.89
CA ASN A 126 12.64 18.74 -10.76
C ASN A 126 12.22 17.42 -11.43
N TYR A 127 10.98 17.42 -11.95
CA TYR A 127 10.38 16.26 -12.63
C TYR A 127 10.78 16.12 -14.11
N GLY A 128 11.69 16.96 -14.60
CA GLY A 128 12.13 17.01 -16.00
C GLY A 128 10.95 17.03 -16.98
N GLU A 129 11.04 16.19 -18.00
CA GLU A 129 10.03 16.02 -19.06
C GLU A 129 8.94 14.99 -18.72
N MET A 130 8.72 14.68 -17.44
CA MET A 130 7.70 13.71 -17.07
C MET A 130 6.29 14.19 -17.43
N SER A 131 5.47 13.30 -18.00
CA SER A 131 4.11 13.65 -18.44
C SER A 131 3.26 14.21 -17.29
N PRO A 132 2.36 15.20 -17.56
CA PRO A 132 1.53 15.81 -16.53
C PRO A 132 0.70 14.80 -15.71
N VAL A 133 0.17 13.78 -16.38
CA VAL A 133 -0.61 12.70 -15.74
C VAL A 133 0.26 11.89 -14.78
N ARG A 134 1.46 11.47 -15.21
CA ARG A 134 2.40 10.74 -14.33
C ARG A 134 2.86 11.61 -13.16
N ARG A 135 2.99 12.92 -13.37
CA ARG A 135 3.29 13.90 -12.31
C ARG A 135 2.17 13.99 -11.28
N LEU A 136 0.93 14.07 -11.71
CA LEU A 136 -0.23 14.09 -10.82
C LEU A 136 -0.34 12.80 -9.99
N ILE A 137 -0.15 11.63 -10.63
CA ILE A 137 -0.15 10.33 -9.94
C ILE A 137 0.97 10.27 -8.89
N SER A 138 2.20 10.66 -9.26
CA SER A 138 3.35 10.68 -8.36
C SER A 138 3.14 11.64 -7.18
N TYR A 139 2.58 12.83 -7.45
CA TYR A 139 2.23 13.80 -6.43
C TYR A 139 1.17 13.25 -5.46
N SER A 140 0.12 12.63 -6.00
CA SER A 140 -0.98 12.08 -5.20
C SER A 140 -0.51 10.92 -4.31
N ALA A 141 0.32 10.01 -4.85
CA ALA A 141 0.95 8.96 -4.05
C ALA A 141 1.80 9.57 -2.94
N THR A 142 2.67 10.52 -3.26
CA THR A 142 3.53 11.18 -2.25
C THR A 142 2.70 11.86 -1.15
N LEU A 143 1.62 12.54 -1.51
CA LEU A 143 0.70 13.15 -0.55
C LEU A 143 0.07 12.10 0.38
N LEU A 144 -0.44 11.00 -0.18
CA LEU A 144 -1.00 9.90 0.61
C LEU A 144 0.03 9.30 1.57
N ALA A 145 1.27 9.07 1.14
CA ALA A 145 2.34 8.60 2.02
C ALA A 145 2.56 9.54 3.21
N ARG A 146 2.63 10.86 2.97
CA ARG A 146 2.87 11.86 4.01
C ARG A 146 1.68 12.06 4.97
N ILE A 147 0.46 11.77 4.52
CA ILE A 147 -0.73 11.79 5.38
C ILE A 147 -0.74 10.56 6.29
N PHE A 148 -0.46 9.38 5.73
CA PHE A 148 -0.52 8.12 6.49
C PHE A 148 0.67 7.91 7.40
N LEU A 149 1.86 8.38 7.00
CA LEU A 149 3.12 8.14 7.70
C LEU A 149 3.79 9.46 8.09
N PRO A 150 4.33 9.58 9.32
CA PRO A 150 5.06 10.76 9.76
C PRO A 150 6.47 10.78 9.15
N LEU A 151 6.56 11.08 7.85
CA LEU A 151 7.80 10.99 7.07
C LEU A 151 8.55 12.34 7.06
N PRO A 152 9.83 12.40 7.48
CA PRO A 152 10.63 13.63 7.47
C PRO A 152 11.31 13.87 6.11
N THR A 153 10.60 13.65 5.00
CA THR A 153 11.13 13.84 3.63
C THR A 153 10.04 14.34 2.68
N THR A 154 10.45 15.10 1.67
CA THR A 154 9.55 15.57 0.62
C THR A 154 9.30 14.52 -0.47
N ASP A 155 10.25 13.61 -0.74
CA ASP A 155 10.15 12.57 -1.80
C ASP A 155 10.39 11.13 -1.28
N PRO A 156 9.51 10.60 -0.41
CA PRO A 156 9.62 9.24 0.15
C PRO A 156 9.47 8.11 -0.88
N MET A 157 9.13 8.45 -2.13
CA MET A 157 8.85 7.51 -3.21
C MET A 157 10.03 7.36 -4.17
N SER A 158 11.15 8.03 -3.91
CA SER A 158 12.36 7.99 -4.73
C SER A 158 12.94 6.58 -4.80
N GLY A 159 13.35 6.18 -6.02
CA GLY A 159 14.17 4.99 -6.25
C GLY A 159 15.67 5.28 -6.11
N PHE A 160 16.03 6.53 -5.84
CA PHE A 160 17.42 6.97 -5.74
C PHE A 160 17.71 7.46 -4.33
N PHE A 161 18.39 6.64 -3.55
CA PHE A 161 18.74 6.97 -2.17
C PHE A 161 20.02 6.24 -1.75
N ALA A 162 20.69 6.79 -0.74
CA ALA A 162 21.81 6.17 -0.08
C ALA A 162 21.55 6.11 1.43
N MET A 163 22.11 5.12 2.10
CA MET A 163 21.94 4.93 3.55
C MET A 163 23.17 4.31 4.18
N ARG A 164 23.32 4.49 5.48
CA ARG A 164 24.31 3.74 6.28
C ARG A 164 23.95 2.26 6.31
N ARG A 165 24.96 1.39 6.23
CA ARG A 165 24.76 -0.07 6.37
C ARG A 165 24.04 -0.43 7.67
N GLU A 166 24.32 0.27 8.76
CA GLU A 166 23.67 0.04 10.06
C GLU A 166 22.13 0.09 9.95
N VAL A 167 21.58 1.09 9.24
CA VAL A 167 20.13 1.23 9.04
C VAL A 167 19.55 0.03 8.28
N PHE A 168 20.28 -0.47 7.26
CA PHE A 168 19.89 -1.68 6.56
C PHE A 168 19.91 -2.90 7.49
N GLU A 169 21.00 -3.11 8.24
CA GLU A 169 21.16 -4.27 9.13
C GLU A 169 20.10 -4.33 10.23
N THR A 170 19.74 -3.18 10.82
CA THR A 170 18.72 -3.11 11.87
C THR A 170 17.29 -3.33 11.36
N THR A 171 17.05 -3.09 10.08
CA THR A 171 15.69 -3.01 9.52
C THR A 171 15.39 -4.13 8.52
N LYS A 172 16.40 -4.77 7.91
CA LYS A 172 16.24 -5.77 6.83
C LYS A 172 15.24 -6.90 7.13
N SER A 173 15.16 -7.35 8.38
CA SER A 173 14.24 -8.42 8.80
C SER A 173 12.77 -8.00 8.87
N LYS A 174 12.50 -6.69 8.92
CA LYS A 174 11.15 -6.11 9.03
C LYS A 174 10.60 -5.66 7.68
N ILE A 175 11.44 -5.50 6.67
CA ILE A 175 11.07 -4.99 5.35
C ILE A 175 10.21 -6.01 4.60
N ASN A 176 9.13 -5.56 3.96
CA ASN A 176 8.37 -6.39 3.04
C ASN A 176 9.03 -6.41 1.64
N PRO A 177 9.53 -7.57 1.15
CA PRO A 177 10.24 -7.64 -0.13
C PRO A 177 9.32 -7.58 -1.36
N ARG A 178 7.99 -7.72 -1.19
CA ARG A 178 7.02 -7.85 -2.30
C ARG A 178 6.67 -6.53 -2.98
N GLY A 179 7.01 -5.39 -2.38
CA GLY A 179 6.68 -4.06 -2.90
C GLY A 179 7.66 -3.57 -3.98
N PHE A 180 7.42 -2.35 -4.49
CA PHE A 180 8.31 -1.64 -5.43
C PHE A 180 8.88 -0.34 -4.84
N LYS A 181 8.56 -0.02 -3.58
CA LYS A 181 8.92 1.24 -2.92
C LYS A 181 9.71 0.97 -1.65
N ILE A 182 10.89 0.39 -1.86
CA ILE A 182 11.80 -0.04 -0.81
C ILE A 182 12.23 1.09 0.14
N LEU A 183 12.43 2.31 -0.37
CA LEU A 183 12.73 3.48 0.47
C LEU A 183 11.62 3.73 1.49
N LEU A 184 10.35 3.67 1.07
CA LEU A 184 9.20 3.88 1.94
C LEU A 184 9.13 2.86 3.08
N GLU A 185 9.53 1.60 2.83
CA GLU A 185 9.62 0.57 3.87
C GLU A 185 10.70 0.91 4.90
N PHE A 186 11.89 1.37 4.47
CA PHE A 186 12.94 1.81 5.41
C PHE A 186 12.50 3.02 6.24
N LEU A 187 11.87 4.01 5.60
CA LEU A 187 11.37 5.21 6.28
C LEU A 187 10.22 4.90 7.24
N GLY A 188 9.32 4.00 6.88
CA GLY A 188 8.15 3.66 7.69
C GLY A 188 8.48 2.73 8.87
N ARG A 189 9.58 1.97 8.80
CA ARG A 189 9.94 0.95 9.82
C ARG A 189 11.10 1.34 10.72
N THR A 190 11.82 2.40 10.40
CA THR A 190 12.93 2.90 11.22
C THR A 190 12.52 4.21 11.88
N LYS A 191 12.70 4.30 13.20
CA LYS A 191 12.38 5.49 13.98
C LYS A 191 13.59 6.41 14.04
N ASP A 192 13.33 7.71 14.22
CA ASP A 192 14.35 8.73 14.54
C ASP A 192 15.49 8.86 13.52
N LEU A 193 15.20 8.61 12.24
CA LEU A 193 16.15 8.77 11.14
C LEU A 193 16.50 10.25 10.90
N LYS A 194 17.79 10.55 10.81
CA LYS A 194 18.30 11.80 10.23
C LYS A 194 18.33 11.68 8.73
N ILE A 195 17.52 12.49 8.05
CA ILE A 195 17.38 12.45 6.59
C ILE A 195 17.88 13.74 5.99
N SER A 196 18.67 13.61 4.92
CA SER A 196 18.98 14.72 4.02
C SER A 196 18.44 14.46 2.62
N GLU A 197 18.14 15.52 1.87
CA GLU A 197 17.72 15.43 0.48
C GLU A 197 18.74 16.16 -0.43
N VAL A 198 18.93 15.64 -1.64
CA VAL A 198 19.74 16.25 -2.70
C VAL A 198 18.88 16.36 -3.96
N GLY A 199 18.73 17.58 -4.49
CA GLY A 199 17.92 17.81 -5.68
C GLY A 199 18.56 17.25 -6.94
N TYR A 200 17.76 16.60 -7.79
CA TYR A 200 18.19 16.24 -9.14
C TYR A 200 17.09 16.41 -10.19
N SER A 201 17.52 16.54 -11.44
CA SER A 201 16.61 16.59 -12.60
C SER A 201 16.26 15.17 -13.06
N PHE A 202 14.99 14.79 -12.97
CA PHE A 202 14.52 13.47 -13.40
C PHE A 202 14.48 13.39 -14.93
N ARG A 203 15.42 12.66 -15.54
CA ARG A 203 15.58 12.60 -17.00
C ARG A 203 14.50 11.70 -17.62
N LYS A 204 14.28 11.87 -18.93
CA LYS A 204 13.40 10.98 -19.70
C LYS A 204 14.03 9.58 -19.76
N ARG A 205 13.20 8.54 -19.65
CA ARG A 205 13.64 7.16 -19.86
C ARG A 205 14.07 6.98 -21.31
N ASN A 206 15.28 6.48 -21.53
CA ASN A 206 15.80 6.25 -22.89
C ASN A 206 15.16 5.01 -23.54
N HIS A 207 14.96 3.93 -22.78
CA HIS A 207 14.40 2.67 -23.25
C HIS A 207 13.43 2.04 -22.22
N GLY A 208 12.34 1.42 -22.68
CA GLY A 208 11.42 0.61 -21.85
C GLY A 208 10.04 1.24 -21.54
N GLU A 209 9.04 0.41 -21.24
CA GLU A 209 7.66 0.82 -20.93
C GLU A 209 7.42 1.04 -19.43
N THR A 210 6.52 1.96 -19.07
CA THR A 210 6.06 2.16 -17.68
C THR A 210 4.77 1.37 -17.44
N LYS A 211 4.82 0.31 -16.62
CA LYS A 211 3.63 -0.45 -16.22
C LYS A 211 3.03 0.06 -14.91
N LEU A 212 2.23 1.13 -14.99
CA LEU A 212 1.33 1.52 -13.90
C LEU A 212 0.02 0.72 -14.03
N SER A 213 -0.04 -0.46 -13.41
CA SER A 213 -1.28 -1.25 -13.35
C SER A 213 -2.09 -0.94 -12.09
N SER A 214 -3.40 -1.25 -12.13
CA SER A 214 -4.28 -1.16 -10.95
C SER A 214 -3.78 -2.01 -9.77
N SER A 215 -3.14 -3.15 -10.05
CA SER A 215 -2.52 -4.00 -9.03
C SER A 215 -1.37 -3.30 -8.29
N VAL A 216 -0.55 -2.48 -8.98
CA VAL A 216 0.54 -1.71 -8.37
C VAL A 216 0.00 -0.65 -7.41
N ILE A 217 -1.09 0.02 -7.79
CA ILE A 217 -1.78 0.99 -6.92
C ILE A 217 -2.33 0.31 -5.68
N GLN A 218 -2.97 -0.86 -5.83
CA GLN A 218 -3.51 -1.61 -4.69
C GLN A 218 -2.41 -2.07 -3.72
N GLN A 219 -1.30 -2.61 -4.24
CA GLN A 219 -0.15 -3.02 -3.41
C GLN A 219 0.44 -1.84 -2.64
N TYR A 220 0.51 -0.66 -3.27
CA TYR A 220 0.97 0.56 -2.62
C TYR A 220 0.06 0.99 -1.46
N LEU A 221 -1.26 0.98 -1.65
CA LEU A 221 -2.22 1.32 -0.58
C LEU A 221 -2.15 0.33 0.58
N ILE A 222 -1.97 -0.96 0.29
CA ILE A 222 -1.76 -2.00 1.29
C ILE A 222 -0.49 -1.71 2.10
N ALA A 223 0.62 -1.41 1.43
CA ALA A 223 1.88 -1.10 2.10
C ALA A 223 1.78 0.12 3.02
N LEU A 224 1.12 1.21 2.59
CA LEU A 224 0.87 2.37 3.46
C LEU A 224 0.10 2.02 4.72
N PHE A 225 -0.95 1.21 4.56
CA PHE A 225 -1.80 0.80 5.66
C PHE A 225 -1.03 -0.10 6.64
N GLU A 226 -0.28 -1.08 6.14
CA GLU A 226 0.58 -1.96 6.95
C GLU A 226 1.67 -1.19 7.69
N LEU A 227 2.29 -0.19 7.05
CA LEU A 227 3.32 0.64 7.68
C LEU A 227 2.75 1.53 8.80
N ARG A 228 1.50 2.00 8.67
CA ARG A 228 0.86 2.85 9.67
C ARG A 228 0.25 2.07 10.83
N PHE A 229 -0.51 1.03 10.53
CA PHE A 229 -1.33 0.32 11.51
C PHE A 229 -0.77 -1.06 11.89
N GLY A 230 0.34 -1.48 11.28
CA GLY A 230 0.85 -2.84 11.41
C GLY A 230 -0.07 -3.87 10.73
N SER A 231 0.22 -5.16 10.95
CA SER A 231 -0.62 -6.27 10.50
C SER A 231 -1.86 -6.50 11.37
N PHE A 232 -2.11 -5.63 12.36
CA PHE A 232 -3.23 -5.77 13.30
C PHE A 232 -4.59 -5.64 12.62
N VAL A 233 -4.68 -4.78 11.60
CA VAL A 233 -5.90 -4.59 10.82
C VAL A 233 -5.67 -5.14 9.41
N SER A 234 -6.44 -6.16 9.02
CA SER A 234 -6.29 -6.75 7.69
C SER A 234 -6.84 -5.81 6.62
N ILE A 235 -6.24 -5.80 5.43
CA ILE A 235 -6.81 -5.06 4.29
C ILE A 235 -8.24 -5.53 3.96
N GLU A 236 -8.51 -6.82 4.17
CA GLU A 236 -9.84 -7.39 4.00
C GLU A 236 -10.84 -6.74 4.96
N PHE A 237 -10.46 -6.48 6.22
CA PHE A 237 -11.31 -5.77 7.18
C PHE A 237 -11.59 -4.34 6.72
N VAL A 238 -10.58 -3.64 6.19
CA VAL A 238 -10.75 -2.28 5.66
C VAL A 238 -11.70 -2.27 4.47
N LYS A 239 -11.50 -3.16 3.49
CA LYS A 239 -12.41 -3.30 2.32
C LYS A 239 -13.83 -3.66 2.75
N TYR A 240 -13.96 -4.54 3.74
CA TYR A 240 -15.23 -4.92 4.32
C TYR A 240 -15.93 -3.71 4.98
N GLY A 241 -15.18 -2.91 5.74
CA GLY A 241 -15.68 -1.68 6.36
C GLY A 241 -16.11 -0.62 5.34
N ILE A 242 -15.32 -0.40 4.28
CA ILE A 242 -15.68 0.51 3.17
C ILE A 242 -16.97 0.02 2.48
N THR A 243 -17.06 -1.28 2.22
CA THR A 243 -18.27 -1.88 1.63
C THR A 243 -19.48 -1.67 2.53
N GLY A 244 -19.36 -1.98 3.83
CA GLY A 244 -20.41 -1.74 4.81
C GLY A 244 -20.84 -0.27 4.89
N PHE A 245 -19.88 0.66 4.87
CA PHE A 245 -20.16 2.10 4.86
C PHE A 245 -20.90 2.54 3.60
N SER A 246 -20.51 2.03 2.42
CA SER A 246 -21.24 2.31 1.17
C SER A 246 -22.68 1.80 1.22
N GLY A 247 -22.91 0.69 1.92
CA GLY A 247 -24.24 0.14 2.19
C GLY A 247 -25.18 1.11 2.91
N VAL A 248 -24.68 2.04 3.74
CA VAL A 248 -25.51 3.06 4.39
C VAL A 248 -26.23 3.93 3.35
N PHE A 249 -25.51 4.36 2.31
CA PHE A 249 -26.10 5.17 1.24
C PHE A 249 -27.06 4.36 0.37
N VAL A 250 -26.74 3.09 0.11
CA VAL A 250 -27.63 2.16 -0.61
C VAL A 250 -28.93 1.95 0.18
N ASN A 251 -28.84 1.80 1.50
CA ASN A 251 -29.99 1.64 2.37
C ASN A 251 -30.90 2.88 2.30
N LEU A 252 -30.34 4.07 2.50
CA LEU A 252 -31.08 5.34 2.42
C LEU A 252 -31.71 5.55 1.04
N GLY A 253 -30.95 5.25 -0.03
CA GLY A 253 -31.46 5.32 -1.41
C GLY A 253 -32.59 4.31 -1.67
N GLY A 254 -32.48 3.10 -1.15
CA GLY A 254 -33.54 2.08 -1.23
C GLY A 254 -34.82 2.52 -0.53
N GLN A 255 -34.72 3.09 0.68
CA GLN A 255 -35.87 3.66 1.38
C GLN A 255 -36.53 4.79 0.57
N PHE A 256 -35.71 5.69 0.00
CA PHE A 256 -36.20 6.77 -0.84
C PHE A 256 -36.94 6.24 -2.08
N LEU A 257 -36.37 5.26 -2.77
CA LEU A 257 -36.97 4.62 -3.95
C LEU A 257 -38.30 3.94 -3.61
N TYR A 258 -38.36 3.22 -2.49
CA TYR A 258 -39.58 2.55 -2.05
C TYR A 258 -40.73 3.55 -1.84
N ASN A 259 -40.46 4.63 -1.10
CA ASN A 259 -41.49 5.62 -0.74
C ASN A 259 -41.93 6.48 -1.93
N ASN A 260 -41.00 6.89 -2.80
CA ASN A 260 -41.27 7.93 -3.80
C ASN A 260 -41.44 7.40 -5.22
N VAL A 261 -40.90 6.22 -5.53
CA VAL A 261 -40.88 5.69 -6.91
C VAL A 261 -41.76 4.47 -7.03
N LEU A 262 -41.62 3.52 -6.12
CA LEU A 262 -42.42 2.29 -6.17
C LEU A 262 -43.85 2.50 -5.66
N ALA A 263 -44.10 3.58 -4.91
CA ALA A 263 -45.42 3.95 -4.37
C ALA A 263 -46.17 2.79 -3.70
N ILE A 264 -45.42 1.88 -3.06
CA ILE A 264 -45.98 0.70 -2.41
C ILE A 264 -46.56 1.17 -1.07
N ASN A 265 -47.80 1.65 -1.11
CA ASN A 265 -48.59 1.92 0.08
C ASN A 265 -49.01 0.59 0.71
N VAL A 266 -48.18 0.03 1.58
CA VAL A 266 -48.64 -1.03 2.48
C VAL A 266 -49.68 -0.38 3.38
N ALA A 267 -50.90 -0.94 3.41
CA ALA A 267 -52.00 -0.41 4.19
C ALA A 267 -51.55 -0.06 5.62
N GLU A 268 -51.62 1.22 5.99
CA GLU A 268 -51.25 1.75 7.31
C GLU A 268 -51.94 0.99 8.47
N GLN A 269 -53.07 0.34 8.18
CA GLN A 269 -53.83 -0.50 9.10
C GLN A 269 -53.12 -1.79 9.55
N ILE A 270 -52.26 -2.40 8.72
CA ILE A 270 -51.52 -3.62 9.12
C ILE A 270 -50.28 -3.26 9.95
N GLN A 271 -49.69 -2.10 9.67
CA GLN A 271 -48.44 -1.63 10.28
C GLN A 271 -48.65 -1.18 11.73
N SER A 272 -49.80 -0.56 12.03
CA SER A 272 -50.20 -0.11 13.36
C SER A 272 -50.56 -1.26 14.31
N ALA A 273 -51.01 -2.40 13.79
CA ALA A 273 -51.44 -3.54 14.61
C ALA A 273 -50.27 -4.39 15.18
N ILE A 274 -49.09 -4.36 14.55
CA ILE A 274 -47.96 -5.26 14.89
C ILE A 274 -46.64 -4.49 15.14
N SER A 275 -46.63 -3.16 15.07
CA SER A 275 -45.41 -2.33 15.25
C SER A 275 -44.24 -2.76 14.34
N LEU A 276 -44.55 -3.25 13.13
CA LEU A 276 -43.53 -3.69 12.18
C LEU A 276 -42.77 -2.48 11.60
N PRO A 277 -41.46 -2.60 11.34
CA PRO A 277 -40.70 -1.57 10.62
C PRO A 277 -41.34 -1.31 9.25
N SER A 278 -41.25 -0.08 8.77
CA SER A 278 -41.86 0.28 7.49
C SER A 278 -41.32 -0.57 6.35
N GLY A 279 -42.16 -0.86 5.35
CA GLY A 279 -41.74 -1.62 4.16
C GLY A 279 -40.50 -1.01 3.47
N ALA A 280 -40.39 0.33 3.52
CA ALA A 280 -39.20 1.06 3.11
C ALA A 280 -37.93 0.64 3.87
N ILE A 281 -37.98 0.57 5.20
CA ILE A 281 -36.82 0.18 6.02
C ILE A 281 -36.34 -1.22 5.65
N VAL A 282 -37.28 -2.18 5.53
CA VAL A 282 -36.97 -3.56 5.15
C VAL A 282 -36.36 -3.60 3.74
N PHE A 283 -36.96 -2.89 2.79
CA PHE A 283 -36.48 -2.85 1.41
C PHE A 283 -35.07 -2.23 1.31
N GLY A 284 -34.83 -1.08 1.95
CA GLY A 284 -33.53 -0.44 1.98
C GLY A 284 -32.47 -1.31 2.64
N PHE A 285 -32.81 -1.97 3.75
CA PHE A 285 -31.91 -2.91 4.42
C PHE A 285 -31.51 -4.08 3.52
N GLU A 286 -32.47 -4.79 2.93
CA GLU A 286 -32.17 -5.94 2.06
C GLU A 286 -31.41 -5.54 0.80
N LEU A 287 -31.73 -4.39 0.21
CA LEU A 287 -30.97 -3.86 -0.92
C LEU A 287 -29.51 -3.60 -0.53
N SER A 288 -29.27 -3.00 0.64
CA SER A 288 -27.92 -2.80 1.17
C SER A 288 -27.20 -4.12 1.45
N VAL A 289 -27.86 -5.11 2.05
CA VAL A 289 -27.27 -6.43 2.34
C VAL A 289 -26.88 -7.12 1.03
N LEU A 290 -27.74 -7.08 0.01
CA LEU A 290 -27.46 -7.62 -1.32
C LEU A 290 -26.28 -6.94 -1.99
N THR A 291 -26.25 -5.61 -2.04
CA THR A 291 -25.13 -4.87 -2.63
C THR A 291 -23.83 -5.12 -1.87
N ASN A 292 -23.87 -5.16 -0.54
CA ASN A 292 -22.70 -5.46 0.29
C ASN A 292 -22.19 -6.88 0.05
N TYR A 293 -23.07 -7.87 -0.10
CA TYR A 293 -22.68 -9.24 -0.44
C TYR A 293 -21.96 -9.29 -1.79
N LEU A 294 -22.54 -8.68 -2.82
CA LEU A 294 -21.98 -8.69 -4.18
C LEU A 294 -20.62 -7.99 -4.24
N LEU A 295 -20.50 -6.81 -3.62
CA LEU A 295 -19.24 -6.07 -3.55
C LEU A 295 -18.17 -6.84 -2.78
N ASN A 296 -18.52 -7.43 -1.63
CA ASN A 296 -17.57 -8.24 -0.87
C ASN A 296 -17.12 -9.49 -1.65
N ASN A 297 -18.02 -10.13 -2.39
CA ASN A 297 -17.70 -11.30 -3.23
C ASN A 297 -16.74 -10.95 -4.38
N VAL A 298 -16.91 -9.78 -5.01
CA VAL A 298 -16.11 -9.38 -6.18
C VAL A 298 -14.83 -8.64 -5.79
N TRP A 299 -14.77 -7.97 -4.64
CA TRP A 299 -13.67 -7.07 -4.26
C TRP A 299 -12.94 -7.41 -2.95
N THR A 300 -13.67 -7.68 -1.87
CA THR A 300 -13.08 -7.96 -0.54
C THR A 300 -12.48 -9.34 -0.48
N PHE A 301 -13.23 -10.35 -0.92
CA PHE A 301 -12.90 -11.77 -0.89
C PHE A 301 -12.72 -12.34 -2.30
N SER A 302 -12.20 -11.52 -3.21
CA SER A 302 -12.08 -11.84 -4.64
C SER A 302 -11.20 -13.07 -4.93
N ASP A 303 -10.28 -13.40 -4.02
CA ASP A 303 -9.40 -14.57 -4.06
C ASP A 303 -10.14 -15.88 -3.76
N ARG A 304 -11.33 -15.80 -3.15
CA ARG A 304 -12.12 -16.94 -2.67
C ARG A 304 -13.62 -16.71 -2.86
N LYS A 305 -13.96 -16.08 -3.98
CA LYS A 305 -15.34 -15.69 -4.33
C LYS A 305 -16.21 -16.92 -4.59
N ASN A 306 -17.49 -16.81 -4.24
CA ASN A 306 -18.52 -17.79 -4.61
C ASN A 306 -18.83 -17.64 -6.11
N VAL A 307 -18.81 -18.75 -6.86
CA VAL A 307 -18.97 -18.77 -8.32
C VAL A 307 -20.15 -19.65 -8.72
N GLY A 308 -20.98 -19.19 -9.65
CA GLY A 308 -22.18 -19.92 -10.06
C GLY A 308 -23.39 -19.60 -9.19
N PHE A 309 -24.58 -20.03 -9.65
CA PHE A 309 -25.84 -19.65 -9.03
C PHE A 309 -25.98 -20.19 -7.61
N LEU A 310 -25.79 -21.51 -7.42
CA LEU A 310 -25.97 -22.17 -6.13
C LEU A 310 -25.04 -21.62 -5.04
N ASP A 311 -23.74 -21.50 -5.32
CA ASP A 311 -22.77 -20.98 -4.36
C ASP A 311 -23.06 -19.52 -4.00
N ASN A 312 -23.53 -18.71 -4.97
CA ASN A 312 -23.93 -17.34 -4.68
C ASN A 312 -25.19 -17.26 -3.83
N THR A 313 -26.18 -18.12 -4.07
CA THR A 313 -27.39 -18.17 -3.25
C THR A 313 -27.06 -18.61 -1.82
N ILE A 314 -26.28 -19.68 -1.65
CA ILE A 314 -25.86 -20.17 -0.33
C ILE A 314 -25.00 -19.12 0.38
N GLY A 315 -24.07 -18.49 -0.33
CA GLY A 315 -23.23 -17.41 0.19
C GLY A 315 -24.06 -16.22 0.66
N PHE A 316 -25.03 -15.79 -0.15
CA PHE A 316 -25.94 -14.69 0.20
C PHE A 316 -26.78 -15.00 1.44
N LEU A 317 -27.33 -16.22 1.55
CA LEU A 317 -28.09 -16.64 2.73
C LEU A 317 -27.23 -16.59 4.01
N LYS A 318 -26.00 -17.11 3.96
CA LYS A 318 -25.06 -17.01 5.09
C LYS A 318 -24.77 -15.56 5.46
N PHE A 319 -24.51 -14.71 4.45
CA PHE A 319 -24.23 -13.30 4.64
C PHE A 319 -25.41 -12.56 5.28
N ASN A 320 -26.64 -12.87 4.87
CA ASN A 320 -27.85 -12.28 5.44
C ASN A 320 -28.02 -12.69 6.91
N VAL A 321 -27.87 -13.98 7.24
CA VAL A 321 -27.91 -14.48 8.64
C VAL A 321 -26.87 -13.77 9.51
N ILE A 322 -25.63 -13.64 9.01
CA ILE A 322 -24.56 -12.92 9.74
C ILE A 322 -24.90 -11.44 9.87
N SER A 323 -25.50 -10.81 8.85
CA SER A 323 -25.91 -9.40 8.90
C SER A 323 -26.98 -9.17 9.98
N LEU A 324 -27.95 -10.08 10.10
CA LEU A 324 -28.97 -10.06 11.17
C LEU A 324 -28.35 -10.25 12.56
N LEU A 325 -27.39 -11.17 12.70
CA LEU A 325 -26.65 -11.33 13.95
C LEU A 325 -25.90 -10.04 14.32
N GLY A 326 -25.25 -9.39 13.36
CA GLY A 326 -24.58 -8.10 13.58
C GLY A 326 -25.55 -7.02 14.06
N PHE A 327 -26.73 -6.94 13.47
CA PHE A 327 -27.78 -6.03 13.94
C PHE A 327 -28.18 -6.32 15.39
N LEU A 328 -28.35 -7.60 15.77
CA LEU A 328 -28.64 -8.00 17.15
C LEU A 328 -27.51 -7.59 18.11
N ILE A 329 -26.25 -7.77 17.72
CA ILE A 329 -25.08 -7.37 18.50
C ILE A 329 -25.06 -5.85 18.69
N GLN A 330 -25.29 -5.09 17.62
CA GLN A 330 -25.35 -3.62 17.68
C GLN A 330 -26.43 -3.17 18.67
N PHE A 331 -27.66 -3.69 18.52
CA PHE A 331 -28.78 -3.36 19.40
C PHE A 331 -28.49 -3.74 20.85
N SER A 332 -27.98 -4.95 21.09
CA SER A 332 -27.66 -5.44 22.44
C SER A 332 -26.57 -4.61 23.11
N THR A 333 -25.54 -4.21 22.35
CA THR A 333 -24.45 -3.35 22.84
C THR A 333 -24.98 -1.98 23.23
N TRP A 334 -25.75 -1.34 22.33
CA TRP A 334 -26.37 -0.06 22.60
C TRP A 334 -27.28 -0.14 23.84
N PHE A 335 -28.15 -1.15 23.89
CA PHE A 335 -29.07 -1.37 25.00
C PHE A 335 -28.32 -1.55 26.31
N PHE A 336 -27.28 -2.39 26.33
CA PHE A 336 -26.47 -2.63 27.52
C PHE A 336 -25.81 -1.35 28.02
N LEU A 337 -25.16 -0.57 27.13
CA LEU A 337 -24.45 0.65 27.52
C LEU A 337 -25.39 1.74 28.05
N VAL A 338 -26.52 1.94 27.37
CA VAL A 338 -27.54 2.92 27.79
C VAL A 338 -28.20 2.49 29.10
N ARG A 339 -28.59 1.20 29.20
CA ARG A 339 -29.26 0.67 30.39
C ARG A 339 -28.34 0.63 31.60
N TYR A 340 -27.08 0.25 31.41
CA TYR A 340 -26.07 0.28 32.45
C TYR A 340 -25.96 1.69 33.03
N PHE A 341 -25.78 2.71 32.19
CA PHE A 341 -25.68 4.09 32.66
C PHE A 341 -26.96 4.56 33.37
N GLN A 342 -28.14 4.23 32.83
CA GLN A 342 -29.42 4.59 33.44
C GLN A 342 -29.62 3.98 34.84
N ILE A 343 -29.04 2.81 35.11
CA ILE A 343 -29.10 2.19 36.46
C ILE A 343 -28.30 3.01 37.48
N TYR A 344 -27.13 3.54 37.09
CA TYR A 344 -26.27 4.33 37.98
C TYR A 344 -26.65 5.82 38.04
N TYR A 345 -27.29 6.34 36.99
CA TYR A 345 -27.74 7.73 36.89
C TYR A 345 -29.19 7.80 36.37
N PRO A 346 -30.20 7.50 37.22
CA PRO A 346 -31.59 7.37 36.78
C PRO A 346 -32.19 8.67 36.22
N ASP A 347 -31.81 9.80 36.79
CA ASP A 347 -32.38 11.12 36.47
C ASP A 347 -31.63 11.87 35.37
N PHE A 348 -30.55 11.28 34.82
CA PHE A 348 -29.73 11.92 33.81
C PHE A 348 -29.27 10.92 32.76
N LEU A 349 -29.81 11.02 31.54
CA LEU A 349 -29.33 10.27 30.38
C LEU A 349 -28.83 11.24 29.31
N PRO A 350 -27.51 11.43 29.18
CA PRO A 350 -27.00 12.36 28.19
C PRO A 350 -27.21 11.82 26.77
N TYR A 351 -27.73 12.64 25.86
CA TYR A 351 -27.94 12.27 24.46
C TYR A 351 -26.69 11.72 23.77
N TRP A 352 -25.50 12.24 24.11
CA TRP A 352 -24.24 11.77 23.55
C TRP A 352 -23.97 10.28 23.83
N LEU A 353 -24.46 9.74 24.94
CA LEU A 353 -24.27 8.34 25.30
C LEU A 353 -24.98 7.40 24.33
N THR A 354 -26.17 7.77 23.86
CA THR A 354 -26.91 7.03 22.84
C THR A 354 -26.09 6.94 21.55
N TYR A 355 -25.44 8.03 21.15
CA TYR A 355 -24.58 8.04 19.95
C TYR A 355 -23.31 7.22 20.16
N VAL A 356 -22.67 7.33 21.33
CA VAL A 356 -21.50 6.51 21.68
C VAL A 356 -21.85 5.03 21.68
N GLY A 357 -22.96 4.64 22.32
CA GLY A 357 -23.44 3.26 22.34
C GLY A 357 -23.73 2.72 20.94
N ASN A 358 -24.29 3.54 20.05
CA ASN A 358 -24.49 3.18 18.65
C ASN A 358 -23.16 2.98 17.91
N ILE A 359 -22.19 3.88 18.08
CA ILE A 359 -20.87 3.78 17.43
C ILE A 359 -20.16 2.50 17.89
N VAL A 360 -20.13 2.24 19.21
CA VAL A 360 -19.52 1.02 19.77
C VAL A 360 -20.23 -0.24 19.25
N GLY A 361 -21.57 -0.23 19.23
CA GLY A 361 -22.36 -1.33 18.67
C GLY A 361 -22.06 -1.59 17.19
N ILE A 362 -21.97 -0.54 16.37
CA ILE A 362 -21.64 -0.65 14.93
C ILE A 362 -20.24 -1.23 14.75
N LEU A 363 -19.26 -0.78 15.53
CA LEU A 363 -17.88 -1.27 15.43
C LEU A 363 -17.78 -2.76 15.82
N LEU A 364 -18.44 -3.17 16.91
CA LEU A 364 -18.47 -4.57 17.35
C LEU A 364 -19.22 -5.46 16.36
N ALA A 365 -20.35 -5.00 15.83
CA ALA A 365 -21.11 -5.70 14.81
C ALA A 365 -20.28 -5.86 13.51
N THR A 366 -19.59 -4.80 13.08
CA THR A 366 -18.74 -4.84 11.88
C THR A 366 -17.57 -5.82 12.05
N ALA A 367 -16.89 -5.79 13.19
CA ALA A 367 -15.81 -6.73 13.52
C ALA A 367 -16.32 -8.18 13.52
N THR A 368 -17.41 -8.45 14.23
CA THR A 368 -17.99 -9.78 14.32
C THR A 368 -18.44 -10.30 12.95
N ASN A 369 -19.17 -9.47 12.19
CA ASN A 369 -19.63 -9.82 10.86
C ASN A 369 -18.46 -10.09 9.92
N TYR A 370 -17.38 -9.30 9.97
CA TYR A 370 -16.18 -9.55 9.18
C TYR A 370 -15.59 -10.93 9.48
N PHE A 371 -15.34 -11.25 10.76
CA PHE A 371 -14.71 -12.53 11.13
C PHE A 371 -15.60 -13.72 10.79
N LEU A 372 -16.91 -13.62 11.03
CA LEU A 372 -17.86 -14.66 10.64
C LEU A 372 -17.91 -14.84 9.13
N ASN A 373 -18.02 -13.77 8.36
CA ASN A 373 -18.07 -13.86 6.91
C ASN A 373 -16.77 -14.42 6.32
N ARG A 374 -15.62 -14.00 6.85
CA ARG A 374 -14.31 -14.54 6.47
C ARG A 374 -14.20 -16.04 6.73
N ASN A 375 -14.81 -16.55 7.79
CA ASN A 375 -14.66 -17.95 8.22
C ASN A 375 -15.80 -18.87 7.77
N PHE A 376 -16.98 -18.34 7.41
CA PHE A 376 -18.17 -19.14 7.09
C PHE A 376 -18.73 -18.89 5.68
N THR A 377 -18.75 -17.63 5.26
CA THR A 377 -19.30 -17.23 3.94
C THR A 377 -18.28 -17.40 2.82
N TRP A 378 -17.04 -16.95 3.06
CA TRP A 378 -15.93 -16.99 2.12
C TRP A 378 -14.74 -17.76 2.69
N LYS A 379 -14.92 -19.07 2.83
CA LYS A 379 -13.87 -19.98 3.35
C LYS A 379 -12.73 -20.08 2.36
N LYS A 380 -11.49 -20.06 2.87
CA LYS A 380 -10.33 -20.48 2.07
C LYS A 380 -10.39 -22.01 1.93
N PRO A 381 -10.25 -22.56 0.71
CA PRO A 381 -10.11 -24.00 0.50
C PRO A 381 -8.87 -24.56 1.18
#